data_AF-K2MUK7-F1
#
_entry.id   AF-K2MUK7-F1
#
_cell.length_a   1.000
_cell.length_b   1.000
_cell.length_c   1.000
_cell.angle_alpha   90.00
_cell.angle_beta   90.00
_cell.angle_gamma   90.00
#
_symmetry.space_group_name_H-M   'P 1'
#
loop_
_entity.id
_entity.type
_entity.pdbx_description
1 polymer ?
#
loop_
_entity_poly.entity_id
_entity_poly.type
_entity_poly.pdbx_seq_one_letter_code
_entity_poly.pdbx_strand_id
1 'polypeptide(L)'
;MPKRSEIKKGELHLWLTDNTHIVDIGPISGDDDVAAASSLLYKSAEGENKEKNKELIALYEKKGDGEKPSPGIFSVRLTKELQRVKKVLATWQEVDKRVSQPCTTLLARKGASTDSACSADKITNGLVGFLSGNFFGTTWVDEYLGVNATVKSGAAGATGRPDGVTFQGAWAEWPVGAQGENQLYHFANYNFTLVATVFIDGVPEGDTTIPVMGVKMNDAADSVFFGLSYNKEKKWQLLCSDENNKELSSNWEPGTERHVVILIRNGNQTSAYVDGKTVGNQP
;
A
#
# COMPACT_ATOMS: atom_id res chain seq x y z
N MET A 1 -25.93 -38.73 8.40
CA MET A 1 -25.83 -37.58 9.33
C MET A 1 -25.03 -36.49 8.64
N PRO A 2 -25.55 -35.28 8.42
CA PRO A 2 -24.73 -34.21 7.90
C PRO A 2 -23.77 -33.75 9.00
N LYS A 3 -22.49 -33.60 8.65
CA LYS A 3 -21.49 -32.97 9.52
C LYS A 3 -21.99 -31.57 9.84
N ARG A 4 -22.17 -31.27 11.13
CA ARG A 4 -22.38 -29.92 11.66
C ARG A 4 -21.20 -29.10 11.14
N SER A 5 -21.46 -28.09 10.32
CA SER A 5 -20.42 -27.13 9.93
C SER A 5 -19.84 -26.55 11.21
N GLU A 6 -18.54 -26.71 11.42
CA GLU A 6 -17.84 -25.96 12.45
C GLU A 6 -18.07 -24.48 12.12
N ILE A 7 -18.84 -23.80 12.96
CA ILE A 7 -18.98 -22.35 12.88
C ILE A 7 -17.61 -21.84 13.29
N LYS A 8 -16.80 -21.42 12.31
CA LYS A 8 -15.52 -20.78 12.59
C LYS A 8 -15.77 -19.66 13.60
N LYS A 9 -15.06 -19.70 14.72
CA LYS A 9 -14.97 -18.55 15.62
C LYS A 9 -14.46 -17.39 14.77
N GLY A 10 -15.18 -16.28 14.79
CA GLY A 10 -14.89 -15.11 13.97
C GLY A 10 -14.97 -13.89 14.85
N GLU A 11 -13.89 -13.13 14.89
CA GLU A 11 -13.80 -11.89 15.64
C GLU A 11 -14.36 -10.75 14.77
N LEU A 12 -15.21 -9.89 15.34
CA LEU A 12 -15.73 -8.73 14.64
C LEU A 12 -14.67 -7.62 14.65
N HIS A 13 -14.21 -7.22 13.47
CA HIS A 13 -13.22 -6.14 13.31
C HIS A 13 -13.87 -4.83 12.86
N LEU A 14 -13.29 -3.71 13.30
CA LEU A 14 -13.61 -2.38 12.79
C LEU A 14 -12.55 -1.95 11.77
N TRP A 15 -12.99 -1.66 10.55
CA TRP A 15 -12.14 -1.13 9.49
C TRP A 15 -12.46 0.33 9.23
N LEU A 16 -11.44 1.13 8.92
CA LEU A 16 -11.58 2.52 8.50
C LEU A 16 -11.11 2.68 7.06
N THR A 17 -11.88 3.40 6.25
CA THR A 17 -11.49 3.75 4.88
C THR A 17 -11.99 5.14 4.50
N ASP A 18 -11.19 5.86 3.70
CA ASP A 18 -11.56 7.08 2.97
C ASP A 18 -11.82 6.80 1.48
N ASN A 19 -12.10 5.54 1.13
CA ASN A 19 -12.22 5.01 -0.23
C ASN A 19 -10.89 4.84 -0.99
N THR A 20 -9.75 5.18 -0.37
CA THR A 20 -8.41 5.01 -0.92
C THR A 20 -7.56 4.14 0.02
N HIS A 21 -7.40 4.61 1.25
CA HIS A 21 -6.70 3.93 2.33
C HIS A 21 -7.66 3.00 3.06
N ILE A 22 -7.15 1.87 3.55
CA ILE A 22 -7.90 0.92 4.37
C ILE A 22 -7.01 0.53 5.54
N VAL A 23 -7.51 0.68 6.77
CA VAL A 23 -6.77 0.35 8.00
C VAL A 23 -7.67 -0.46 8.93
N ASP A 24 -7.13 -1.56 9.45
CA ASP A 24 -7.76 -2.30 10.53
C ASP A 24 -7.57 -1.53 11.85
N ILE A 25 -8.66 -1.04 12.42
CA ILE A 25 -8.64 -0.40 13.75
C ILE A 25 -8.48 -1.44 14.85
N GLY A 26 -8.87 -2.68 14.55
CA GLY A 26 -8.75 -3.85 15.39
C GLY A 26 -10.12 -4.43 15.77
N PRO A 27 -10.09 -5.46 16.61
CA PRO A 27 -11.28 -6.16 17.03
C PRO A 27 -12.16 -5.35 17.97
N ILE A 28 -13.47 -5.54 17.86
CA ILE A 28 -14.51 -4.89 18.66
C ILE A 28 -15.44 -5.87 19.38
N SER A 29 -15.25 -7.18 19.18
CA SER A 29 -15.89 -8.25 19.94
C SER A 29 -14.83 -9.11 20.63
N GLY A 30 -15.24 -10.01 21.54
CA GLY A 30 -14.31 -11.00 22.09
C GLY A 30 -14.05 -12.18 21.13
N ASP A 31 -12.96 -12.91 21.34
CA ASP A 31 -12.50 -14.04 20.52
C ASP A 31 -13.53 -15.16 20.31
N ASP A 32 -14.45 -15.32 21.27
CA ASP A 32 -15.49 -16.33 21.27
C ASP A 32 -16.86 -15.81 20.80
N ASP A 33 -16.97 -14.50 20.53
CA ASP A 33 -18.21 -13.88 20.09
C ASP A 33 -18.43 -14.14 18.60
N VAL A 34 -19.31 -15.09 18.27
CA VAL A 34 -19.77 -15.25 16.88
C VAL A 34 -20.88 -14.24 16.59
N ALA A 35 -20.52 -13.11 16.00
CA ALA A 35 -21.46 -12.09 15.55
C ALA A 35 -21.80 -12.25 14.05
N ALA A 36 -23.06 -12.56 13.74
CA ALA A 36 -23.52 -12.66 12.35
C ALA A 36 -23.94 -11.30 11.77
N ALA A 37 -24.34 -10.36 12.62
CA ALA A 37 -24.74 -9.01 12.24
C ALA A 37 -24.22 -7.98 13.25
N SER A 38 -23.92 -6.79 12.74
CA SER A 38 -23.52 -5.64 13.54
C SER A 38 -24.03 -4.32 12.96
N SER A 39 -24.08 -3.29 13.78
CA SER A 39 -24.41 -1.91 13.43
C SER A 39 -23.47 -0.97 14.18
N LEU A 40 -22.96 0.03 13.47
CA LEU A 40 -22.05 1.03 14.01
C LEU A 40 -22.75 2.40 14.02
N LEU A 41 -22.76 3.06 15.18
CA LEU A 41 -23.32 4.38 15.36
C LEU A 41 -22.23 5.33 15.83
N TYR A 42 -21.96 6.37 15.03
CA TYR A 42 -21.19 7.52 15.46
C TYR A 42 -22.15 8.65 15.85
N LYS A 43 -22.09 9.06 17.11
CA LYS A 43 -22.90 10.14 17.67
C LYS A 43 -22.02 11.37 17.87
N SER A 44 -22.46 12.51 17.34
CA SER A 44 -21.87 13.81 17.63
C SER A 44 -22.96 14.78 18.06
N ALA A 45 -22.95 15.23 19.33
CA ALA A 45 -23.88 16.25 19.81
C ALA A 45 -23.26 17.66 19.76
N GLU A 46 -24.02 18.62 19.23
CA GLU A 46 -23.63 20.03 19.24
C GLU A 46 -23.83 20.64 20.65
N GLY A 47 -22.81 21.32 21.17
CA GLY A 47 -22.81 21.94 22.50
C GLY A 47 -21.42 22.46 22.90
N GLU A 48 -21.31 23.11 24.08
CA GLU A 48 -20.12 23.85 24.54
C GLU A 48 -18.83 23.02 24.66
N ASN A 49 -18.92 21.68 24.63
CA ASN A 49 -17.76 20.78 24.71
C ASN A 49 -17.78 19.71 23.59
N LYS A 50 -17.49 20.15 22.36
CA LYS A 50 -17.55 19.35 21.11
C LYS A 50 -16.75 18.04 21.14
N GLU A 51 -15.73 17.92 21.99
CA GLU A 51 -14.92 16.71 22.08
C GLU A 51 -15.51 15.61 22.98
N LYS A 52 -16.21 15.99 24.07
CA LYS A 52 -16.85 15.03 24.99
C LYS A 52 -18.15 14.44 24.43
N ASN A 53 -18.66 15.04 23.37
CA ASN A 53 -19.94 14.68 22.76
C ASN A 53 -19.82 13.72 21.57
N LYS A 54 -18.60 13.24 21.27
CA LYS A 54 -18.32 12.29 20.18
C LYS A 54 -18.20 10.88 20.74
N GLU A 55 -19.13 10.00 20.39
CA GLU A 55 -19.15 8.60 20.82
C GLU A 55 -19.24 7.69 19.60
N LEU A 56 -18.50 6.58 19.64
CA LEU A 56 -18.63 5.47 18.69
C LEU A 56 -19.19 4.28 19.45
N ILE A 57 -20.29 3.71 18.96
CA ILE A 57 -21.02 2.62 19.61
C ILE A 57 -21.23 1.53 18.57
N ALA A 58 -20.86 0.29 18.91
CA ALA A 58 -21.24 -0.88 18.13
C ALA A 58 -22.36 -1.64 18.84
N LEU A 59 -23.32 -2.09 18.04
CA LEU A 59 -24.35 -3.05 18.41
C LEU A 59 -24.10 -4.31 17.59
N TYR A 60 -24.00 -5.48 18.21
CA TYR A 60 -23.76 -6.72 17.48
C TYR A 60 -24.47 -7.90 18.13
N GLU A 61 -24.79 -8.90 17.31
CA GLU A 61 -25.39 -10.14 17.79
C GLU A 61 -24.35 -10.96 18.53
N LYS A 62 -24.71 -11.47 19.71
CA LYS A 62 -23.91 -12.41 20.47
C LYS A 62 -24.76 -13.63 20.80
N LYS A 63 -24.22 -14.82 20.56
CA LYS A 63 -24.86 -16.06 21.02
C LYS A 63 -24.79 -16.12 22.55
N GLY A 64 -25.91 -16.44 23.19
CA GLY A 64 -25.92 -16.77 24.61
C GLY A 64 -25.19 -18.09 24.89
N ASP A 65 -24.97 -18.38 26.18
CA ASP A 65 -24.45 -19.67 26.64
C ASP A 65 -25.60 -20.67 26.85
N GLY A 66 -25.47 -21.91 26.34
CA GLY A 66 -26.42 -23.01 26.58
C GLY A 66 -26.75 -23.91 25.37
N GLU A 67 -27.55 -24.96 25.59
CA GLU A 67 -27.89 -25.98 24.57
C GLU A 67 -28.77 -25.46 23.41
N LYS A 68 -29.51 -24.37 23.63
CA LYS A 68 -30.29 -23.62 22.61
C LYS A 68 -30.14 -22.11 22.86
N PRO A 69 -29.04 -21.50 22.42
CA PRO A 69 -28.78 -20.09 22.72
C PRO A 69 -29.67 -19.20 21.86
N SER A 70 -30.53 -18.40 22.48
CA SER A 70 -31.19 -17.28 21.82
C SER A 70 -30.15 -16.19 21.56
N PRO A 71 -30.05 -15.64 20.33
CA PRO A 71 -29.17 -14.51 20.05
C PRO A 71 -29.60 -13.28 20.88
N GLY A 72 -28.66 -12.68 21.60
CA GLY A 72 -28.84 -11.38 22.25
C GLY A 72 -28.16 -10.27 21.44
N ILE A 73 -28.59 -9.02 21.63
CA ILE A 73 -27.89 -7.85 21.08
C ILE A 73 -27.00 -7.29 22.18
N PHE A 74 -25.70 -7.23 21.91
CA PHE A 74 -24.71 -6.61 22.78
C PHE A 74 -24.41 -5.18 22.30
N SER A 75 -24.18 -4.26 23.24
CA SER A 75 -23.78 -2.89 22.93
C SER A 75 -22.46 -2.56 23.62
N VAL A 76 -21.52 -2.02 22.86
CA VAL A 76 -20.19 -1.63 23.35
C VAL A 76 -19.86 -0.21 22.93
N ARG A 77 -19.30 0.57 23.86
CA ARG A 77 -18.74 1.89 23.58
C ARG A 77 -17.29 1.73 23.15
N LEU A 78 -16.99 2.17 21.93
CA LEU A 78 -15.71 2.00 21.25
C LEU A 78 -14.80 3.21 21.47
N THR A 79 -14.55 3.57 22.74
CA THR A 79 -13.80 4.79 23.08
C THR A 79 -12.33 4.72 22.65
N LYS A 80 -11.69 3.54 22.80
CA LYS A 80 -10.28 3.35 22.43
C LYS A 80 -10.12 3.31 20.91
N GLU A 81 -11.05 2.67 20.23
CA GLU A 81 -11.09 2.52 18.77
C GLU A 81 -11.37 3.87 18.12
N LEU A 82 -12.28 4.67 18.67
CA LEU A 82 -12.50 6.05 18.22
C LEU A 82 -11.23 6.91 18.36
N GLN A 83 -10.44 6.72 19.44
CA GLN A 83 -9.14 7.39 19.57
C GLN A 83 -8.14 6.91 18.51
N ARG A 84 -8.12 5.61 18.18
CA ARG A 84 -7.30 5.08 17.09
C ARG A 84 -7.72 5.64 15.73
N VAL A 85 -9.02 5.68 15.42
CA VAL A 85 -9.57 6.31 14.22
C VAL A 85 -9.07 7.75 14.07
N LYS A 86 -9.18 8.56 15.14
CA LYS A 86 -8.68 9.94 15.12
C LYS A 86 -7.17 10.02 14.82
N LYS A 87 -6.37 9.11 15.38
CA LYS A 87 -4.92 9.05 15.12
C LYS A 87 -4.60 8.66 13.68
N VAL A 88 -5.32 7.68 13.13
CA VAL A 88 -5.17 7.27 11.72
C VAL A 88 -5.50 8.43 10.79
N LEU A 89 -6.64 9.10 11.00
CA LEU A 89 -7.03 10.27 10.20
C LEU A 89 -6.01 11.41 10.29
N ALA A 90 -5.47 11.69 11.48
CA ALA A 90 -4.40 12.68 11.63
C ALA A 90 -3.13 12.27 10.89
N THR A 91 -2.77 10.98 10.94
CA THR A 91 -1.59 10.45 10.23
C THR A 91 -1.74 10.61 8.72
N TRP A 92 -2.90 10.24 8.15
CA TRP A 92 -3.17 10.43 6.72
C TRP A 92 -3.00 11.89 6.29
N GLN A 93 -3.54 12.84 7.07
CA GLN A 93 -3.38 14.27 6.80
C GLN A 93 -1.92 14.74 6.86
N GLU A 94 -1.13 14.21 7.80
CA GLU A 94 0.30 14.54 7.92
C GLU A 94 1.11 13.97 6.75
N VAL A 95 0.80 12.76 6.29
CA VAL A 95 1.44 12.13 5.12
C VAL A 95 1.08 12.91 3.86
N ASP A 96 -0.20 13.21 3.63
CA ASP A 96 -0.67 14.00 2.47
C ASP A 96 0.04 15.35 2.37
N LYS A 97 0.19 16.03 3.52
CA LYS A 97 0.90 17.29 3.61
C LYS A 97 2.37 17.14 3.21
N ARG A 98 3.05 16.07 3.65
CA ARG A 98 4.45 15.80 3.30
C ARG A 98 4.62 15.47 1.82
N VAL A 99 3.76 14.62 1.26
CA VAL A 99 3.81 14.23 -0.15
C VAL A 99 3.53 15.42 -1.08
N SER A 100 2.64 16.33 -0.67
CA SER A 100 2.26 17.50 -1.47
C SER A 100 3.27 18.67 -1.43
N GLN A 101 4.13 18.73 -0.41
CA GLN A 101 5.06 19.85 -0.18
C GLN A 101 5.99 20.17 -1.38
N PRO A 102 6.68 19.19 -2.01
CA PRO A 102 7.62 19.47 -3.09
C PRO A 102 6.98 20.21 -4.28
N CYS A 103 5.74 19.88 -4.64
CA CYS A 103 5.01 20.56 -5.71
C CYS A 103 4.67 22.01 -5.32
N THR A 104 4.26 22.25 -4.07
CA THR A 104 3.98 23.61 -3.59
C THR A 104 5.24 24.48 -3.62
N THR A 105 6.39 23.94 -3.22
CA THR A 105 7.68 24.65 -3.30
C THR A 105 8.10 24.92 -4.75
N LEU A 106 7.88 23.96 -5.66
CA LEU A 106 8.17 24.14 -7.08
C LEU A 106 7.29 25.21 -7.73
N LEU A 107 6.00 25.25 -7.41
CA LEU A 107 5.09 26.30 -7.88
C LEU A 107 5.47 27.68 -7.34
N ALA A 108 5.77 27.76 -6.04
CA ALA A 108 6.21 29.00 -5.40
C ALA A 108 7.51 29.53 -6.04
N ARG A 109 8.42 28.64 -6.48
CA ARG A 109 9.68 29.01 -7.13
C ARG A 109 9.53 29.37 -8.61
N LYS A 110 8.59 28.73 -9.35
CA LYS A 110 8.41 28.93 -10.79
C LYS A 110 7.34 29.98 -11.17
N GLY A 111 6.60 30.53 -10.21
CA GLY A 111 5.58 31.56 -10.48
C GLY A 111 4.47 31.09 -11.43
N ALA A 112 4.14 29.80 -11.42
CA ALA A 112 3.22 29.19 -12.37
C ALA A 112 1.75 29.26 -11.91
N SER A 113 0.84 29.38 -12.89
CA SER A 113 -0.62 29.50 -12.78
C SER A 113 -1.27 28.53 -11.77
N THR A 114 -2.34 28.99 -11.12
CA THR A 114 -3.16 28.27 -10.13
C THR A 114 -3.88 27.03 -10.69
N ASP A 115 -3.83 26.80 -12.00
CA ASP A 115 -4.43 25.64 -12.68
C ASP A 115 -3.46 24.46 -12.89
N SER A 116 -2.28 24.53 -12.26
CA SER A 116 -1.23 23.53 -12.43
C SER A 116 -1.55 22.18 -11.78
N ALA A 117 -0.94 21.11 -12.30
CA ALA A 117 -1.01 19.73 -11.78
C ALA A 117 -0.44 19.55 -10.35
N CYS A 118 -0.13 20.64 -9.65
CA CYS A 118 0.54 20.68 -8.36
C CYS A 118 -0.35 21.21 -7.20
N SER A 119 -1.67 21.30 -7.37
CA SER A 119 -2.57 21.51 -6.24
C SER A 119 -2.52 20.28 -5.31
N ALA A 120 -2.46 20.49 -3.99
CA ALA A 120 -2.34 19.40 -3.00
C ALA A 120 -3.36 18.27 -3.24
N ASP A 121 -4.62 18.64 -3.50
CA ASP A 121 -5.72 17.70 -3.76
C ASP A 121 -5.52 16.82 -5.01
N LYS A 122 -4.67 17.23 -5.96
CA LYS A 122 -4.41 16.47 -7.20
C LYS A 122 -3.26 15.47 -7.05
N ILE A 123 -2.35 15.68 -6.10
CA ILE A 123 -1.12 14.88 -5.97
C ILE A 123 -1.37 13.60 -5.18
N THR A 124 -2.19 13.67 -4.13
CA THR A 124 -2.49 12.53 -3.25
C THR A 124 -3.75 11.77 -3.69
N ASN A 125 -4.46 12.25 -4.72
CA ASN A 125 -5.66 11.58 -5.21
C ASN A 125 -5.32 10.21 -5.80
N GLY A 126 -5.87 9.15 -5.20
CA GLY A 126 -5.59 7.77 -5.58
C GLY A 126 -4.22 7.25 -5.12
N LEU A 127 -3.49 7.98 -4.27
CA LEU A 127 -2.30 7.46 -3.60
C LEU A 127 -2.75 6.55 -2.45
N VAL A 128 -2.46 5.25 -2.55
CA VAL A 128 -2.98 4.25 -1.60
C VAL A 128 -1.98 3.82 -0.53
N GLY A 129 -0.69 3.94 -0.82
CA GLY A 129 0.37 3.54 0.10
C GLY A 129 1.66 4.29 -0.23
N PHE A 130 2.49 4.49 0.78
CA PHE A 130 3.72 5.25 0.63
C PHE A 130 4.83 4.67 1.51
N LEU A 131 5.86 4.11 0.87
CA LEU A 131 7.05 3.58 1.53
C LEU A 131 8.18 4.61 1.44
N SER A 132 8.67 5.08 2.59
CA SER A 132 9.74 6.09 2.66
C SER A 132 10.75 5.76 3.77
N GLY A 133 11.10 6.69 4.66
CA GLY A 133 12.16 6.49 5.65
C GLY A 133 11.82 5.59 6.84
N ASN A 134 10.55 5.20 7.01
CA ASN A 134 10.13 4.42 8.17
C ASN A 134 10.44 2.92 8.00
N PHE A 135 11.61 2.50 8.49
CA PHE A 135 12.13 1.14 8.36
C PHE A 135 12.57 0.58 9.72
N PHE A 136 12.03 -0.59 10.09
CA PHE A 136 12.35 -1.26 11.35
C PHE A 136 12.51 -2.78 11.16
N GLY A 137 13.68 -3.31 11.52
CA GLY A 137 13.98 -4.74 11.34
C GLY A 137 13.90 -5.14 9.87
N THR A 138 12.95 -6.01 9.52
CA THR A 138 12.65 -6.40 8.12
C THR A 138 11.39 -5.74 7.59
N THR A 139 10.79 -4.81 8.32
CA THR A 139 9.54 -4.15 7.96
C THR A 139 9.81 -2.77 7.39
N TRP A 140 9.40 -2.56 6.15
CA TRP A 140 9.33 -1.25 5.53
C TRP A 140 7.89 -0.75 5.65
N VAL A 141 7.68 0.26 6.50
CA VAL A 141 6.37 0.66 6.97
C VAL A 141 5.69 1.55 5.94
N ASP A 142 4.43 1.24 5.64
CA ASP A 142 3.55 2.13 4.88
C ASP A 142 3.14 3.31 5.75
N GLU A 143 3.49 4.51 5.31
CA GLU A 143 3.24 5.73 6.07
C GLU A 143 1.74 6.05 6.20
N TYR A 144 0.89 5.52 5.30
CA TYR A 144 -0.57 5.58 5.45
C TYR A 144 -1.15 4.49 6.37
N LEU A 145 -0.29 3.72 7.04
CA LEU A 145 -0.65 2.65 7.98
C LEU A 145 -1.44 1.49 7.35
N GLY A 146 -1.43 1.38 6.02
CA GLY A 146 -2.08 0.31 5.29
C GLY A 146 -1.25 -0.98 5.37
N VAL A 147 -0.63 -1.35 4.26
CA VAL A 147 0.04 -2.63 4.14
C VAL A 147 1.54 -2.39 4.20
N ASN A 148 2.26 -3.02 5.12
CA ASN A 148 3.72 -2.89 5.16
C ASN A 148 4.38 -3.78 4.10
N ALA A 149 5.53 -3.34 3.58
CA ALA A 149 6.40 -4.20 2.80
C ALA A 149 7.35 -4.99 3.72
N THR A 150 7.69 -6.21 3.30
CA THR A 150 8.64 -7.08 4.00
C THR A 150 9.91 -7.19 3.21
N VAL A 151 11.03 -6.82 3.81
CA VAL A 151 12.36 -7.04 3.24
C VAL A 151 12.72 -8.52 3.35
N LYS A 152 13.22 -9.04 2.24
CA LYS A 152 13.83 -10.36 2.11
C LYS A 152 15.31 -10.16 1.80
N SER A 153 16.18 -11.01 2.33
CA SER A 153 17.62 -10.87 2.15
C SER A 153 18.31 -12.21 1.91
N GLY A 154 19.39 -12.17 1.11
CA GLY A 154 20.43 -13.20 1.05
C GLY A 154 21.53 -12.95 2.09
N ALA A 155 22.80 -13.13 1.71
CA ALA A 155 23.96 -12.99 2.59
C ALA A 155 24.27 -11.53 3.00
N ALA A 156 23.86 -10.55 2.17
CA ALA A 156 23.89 -9.13 2.47
C ALA A 156 22.45 -8.62 2.69
N GLY A 157 22.31 -7.56 3.50
CA GLY A 157 21.03 -7.13 4.06
C GLY A 157 20.44 -5.87 3.43
N ALA A 158 19.49 -5.27 4.14
CA ALA A 158 18.94 -3.96 3.81
C ALA A 158 19.20 -2.97 4.95
N THR A 159 19.47 -1.71 4.59
CA THR A 159 19.71 -0.63 5.56
C THR A 159 18.75 0.52 5.29
N GLY A 160 18.04 0.95 6.33
CA GLY A 160 17.15 2.12 6.25
C GLY A 160 17.94 3.41 5.95
N ARG A 161 17.33 4.27 5.14
CA ARG A 161 17.78 5.63 4.84
C ARG A 161 16.66 6.62 5.16
N PRO A 162 16.95 7.91 5.34
CA PRO A 162 15.90 8.92 5.62
C PRO A 162 14.76 8.95 4.59
N ASP A 163 15.04 8.56 3.35
CA ASP A 163 14.12 8.61 2.21
C ASP A 163 13.83 7.23 1.58
N GLY A 164 14.22 6.13 2.22
CA GLY A 164 13.98 4.79 1.68
C GLY A 164 14.88 3.70 2.27
N VAL A 165 15.28 2.74 1.45
CA VAL A 165 16.08 1.58 1.86
C VAL A 165 17.17 1.32 0.83
N THR A 166 18.36 0.96 1.29
CA THR A 166 19.43 0.41 0.45
C THR A 166 19.40 -1.10 0.50
N PHE A 167 19.43 -1.73 -0.67
CA PHE A 167 19.43 -3.18 -0.83
C PHE A 167 20.80 -3.67 -1.30
N GLN A 168 21.38 -4.66 -0.62
CA GLN A 168 22.57 -5.36 -1.07
C GLN A 168 22.30 -6.85 -0.98
N GLY A 169 22.09 -7.53 -2.11
CA GLY A 169 21.65 -8.94 -2.09
C GLY A 169 20.30 -9.15 -1.39
N ALA A 170 19.47 -8.12 -1.35
CA ALA A 170 18.17 -8.08 -0.68
C ALA A 170 17.12 -7.43 -1.60
N TRP A 171 15.85 -7.60 -1.27
CA TRP A 171 14.71 -6.98 -1.96
C TRP A 171 13.57 -6.73 -0.97
N ALA A 172 12.52 -6.04 -1.39
CA ALA A 172 11.30 -5.87 -0.61
C ALA A 172 10.10 -6.43 -1.37
N GLU A 173 9.21 -7.08 -0.63
CA GLU A 173 7.94 -7.59 -1.14
C GLU A 173 6.80 -6.83 -0.49
N TRP A 174 5.94 -6.24 -1.32
CA TRP A 174 4.75 -5.51 -0.87
C TRP A 174 3.51 -6.33 -1.25
N PRO A 175 2.83 -6.99 -0.28
CA PRO A 175 1.88 -8.03 -0.62
C PRO A 175 0.58 -7.46 -1.21
N VAL A 176 0.05 -8.16 -2.22
CA VAL A 176 -1.28 -7.92 -2.81
C VAL A 176 -2.20 -9.10 -2.48
N GLY A 177 -2.16 -10.18 -3.27
CA GLY A 177 -2.94 -11.40 -2.98
C GLY A 177 -2.45 -12.17 -1.75
N ALA A 178 -1.17 -12.00 -1.38
CA ALA A 178 -0.58 -12.63 -0.20
C ALA A 178 -1.09 -12.05 1.14
N GLN A 179 -1.93 -11.02 1.13
CA GLN A 179 -2.58 -10.49 2.33
C GLN A 179 -3.62 -11.45 2.94
N GLY A 180 -4.06 -12.47 2.20
CA GLY A 180 -4.96 -13.50 2.69
C GLY A 180 -6.43 -13.14 2.47
N GLU A 181 -7.22 -13.18 3.54
CA GLU A 181 -8.68 -12.99 3.50
C GLU A 181 -9.07 -11.54 3.15
N ASN A 182 -8.42 -10.57 3.80
CA ASN A 182 -8.64 -9.15 3.54
C ASN A 182 -7.55 -8.61 2.61
N GLN A 183 -7.84 -8.52 1.31
CA GLN A 183 -6.89 -8.06 0.29
C GLN A 183 -7.09 -6.57 0.00
N LEU A 184 -6.49 -5.71 0.81
CA LEU A 184 -6.64 -4.25 0.72
C LEU A 184 -6.18 -3.72 -0.63
N TYR A 185 -5.17 -4.35 -1.24
CA TYR A 185 -4.62 -3.94 -2.53
C TYR A 185 -5.21 -4.69 -3.73
N HIS A 186 -6.38 -5.32 -3.58
CA HIS A 186 -7.05 -6.06 -4.66
C HIS A 186 -7.28 -5.20 -5.93
N PHE A 187 -7.38 -3.88 -5.80
CA PHE A 187 -7.48 -2.95 -6.95
C PHE A 187 -6.33 -3.10 -7.95
N ALA A 188 -5.13 -3.52 -7.51
CA ALA A 188 -3.95 -3.68 -8.36
C ALA A 188 -4.09 -4.82 -9.40
N ASN A 189 -5.10 -5.69 -9.25
CA ASN A 189 -5.48 -6.65 -10.30
C ASN A 189 -6.08 -5.97 -11.54
N TYR A 190 -6.60 -4.76 -11.40
CA TYR A 190 -7.24 -4.00 -12.47
C TYR A 190 -6.32 -2.89 -12.97
N ASN A 191 -6.04 -1.91 -12.12
CA ASN A 191 -5.30 -0.70 -12.46
C ASN A 191 -4.39 -0.29 -11.30
N PHE A 192 -3.14 0.08 -11.61
CA PHE A 192 -2.25 0.69 -10.62
C PHE A 192 -1.18 1.54 -11.29
N THR A 193 -0.60 2.44 -10.51
CA THR A 193 0.66 3.11 -10.83
C THR A 193 1.59 2.92 -9.65
N LEU A 194 2.78 2.37 -9.90
CA LEU A 194 3.83 2.19 -8.90
C LEU A 194 5.01 3.09 -9.27
N VAL A 195 5.44 3.91 -8.33
CA VAL A 195 6.49 4.92 -8.53
C VAL A 195 7.59 4.70 -7.52
N ALA A 196 8.85 4.78 -7.95
CA ALA A 196 10.00 4.79 -7.07
C ALA A 196 11.06 5.77 -7.54
N THR A 197 11.80 6.34 -6.60
CA THR A 197 13.10 6.97 -6.89
C THR A 197 14.18 5.94 -6.59
N VAL A 198 14.98 5.59 -7.58
CA VAL A 198 16.00 4.55 -7.48
C VAL A 198 17.39 5.14 -7.68
N PHE A 199 18.35 4.64 -6.90
CA PHE A 199 19.75 4.98 -7.02
C PHE A 199 20.51 3.67 -7.23
N ILE A 200 21.23 3.56 -8.34
CA ILE A 200 21.93 2.33 -8.70
C ILE A 200 23.41 2.49 -8.34
N ASP A 201 23.87 1.73 -7.36
CA ASP A 201 25.25 1.81 -6.85
C ASP A 201 26.29 1.21 -7.81
N GLY A 202 25.89 0.26 -8.68
CA GLY A 202 26.81 -0.45 -9.58
C GLY A 202 26.10 -1.17 -10.72
N VAL A 203 26.87 -1.76 -11.63
CA VAL A 203 26.35 -2.62 -12.71
C VAL A 203 26.43 -4.11 -12.31
N PRO A 204 25.53 -4.97 -12.82
CA PRO A 204 25.63 -6.40 -12.60
C PRO A 204 26.91 -7.00 -13.18
N GLU A 205 27.38 -8.06 -12.53
CA GLU A 205 28.44 -8.92 -13.06
C GLU A 205 27.86 -9.92 -14.07
N GLY A 206 28.47 -10.01 -15.25
CA GLY A 206 28.02 -10.93 -16.31
C GLY A 206 26.77 -10.45 -17.06
N ASP A 207 26.13 -11.35 -17.82
CA ASP A 207 25.01 -11.04 -18.70
C ASP A 207 23.63 -11.08 -18.02
N THR A 208 23.60 -11.03 -16.69
CA THR A 208 22.36 -11.05 -15.92
C THR A 208 21.71 -9.67 -15.85
N THR A 209 20.38 -9.64 -15.95
CA THR A 209 19.57 -8.45 -15.70
C THR A 209 19.19 -8.37 -14.22
N ILE A 210 19.15 -7.16 -13.67
CA ILE A 210 18.77 -6.92 -12.27
C ILE A 210 17.38 -6.30 -12.23
N PRO A 211 16.39 -6.95 -11.58
CA PRO A 211 15.08 -6.38 -11.39
C PRO A 211 15.17 -5.17 -10.45
N VAL A 212 14.53 -4.08 -10.84
CA VAL A 212 14.45 -2.85 -10.04
C VAL A 212 13.12 -2.76 -9.33
N MET A 213 12.04 -3.02 -10.06
CA MET A 213 10.67 -2.92 -9.56
C MET A 213 9.77 -3.75 -10.45
N GLY A 214 8.73 -4.37 -9.90
CA GLY A 214 7.81 -5.17 -10.69
C GLY A 214 6.68 -5.78 -9.87
N VAL A 215 5.78 -6.43 -10.59
CA VAL A 215 4.66 -7.18 -10.05
C VAL A 215 4.77 -8.61 -10.52
N LYS A 216 4.71 -9.53 -9.56
CA LYS A 216 4.64 -10.96 -9.81
C LYS A 216 3.19 -11.41 -9.65
N MET A 217 2.61 -11.94 -10.73
CA MET A 217 1.28 -12.54 -10.70
C MET A 217 1.42 -14.05 -10.46
N ASN A 218 0.58 -14.60 -9.59
CA ASN A 218 0.54 -16.03 -9.33
C ASN A 218 -0.60 -16.65 -10.15
N ASP A 219 -0.30 -17.08 -11.37
CA ASP A 219 -1.21 -17.93 -12.15
C ASP A 219 -0.74 -19.39 -12.15
N ALA A 220 -1.68 -20.31 -12.27
CA ALA A 220 -1.53 -21.75 -12.00
C ALA A 220 -0.61 -22.53 -12.96
N ALA A 221 0.06 -21.86 -13.90
CA ALA A 221 0.95 -22.50 -14.87
C ALA A 221 2.27 -21.74 -15.08
N ASP A 222 2.26 -20.39 -15.11
CA ASP A 222 3.44 -19.57 -15.29
C ASP A 222 3.29 -18.26 -14.48
N SER A 223 4.30 -17.89 -13.69
CA SER A 223 4.23 -16.61 -12.97
C SER A 223 4.47 -15.48 -13.96
N VAL A 224 3.40 -14.80 -14.38
CA VAL A 224 3.49 -13.62 -15.23
C VAL A 224 4.20 -12.52 -14.44
N PHE A 225 5.36 -12.11 -14.94
CA PHE A 225 6.13 -10.99 -14.41
C PHE A 225 5.96 -9.78 -15.33
N PHE A 226 5.55 -8.67 -14.72
CA PHE A 226 5.58 -7.35 -15.31
C PHE A 226 6.52 -6.47 -14.48
N GLY A 227 7.60 -5.97 -15.07
CA GLY A 227 8.53 -5.14 -14.31
C GLY A 227 9.63 -4.49 -15.11
N LEU A 228 10.41 -3.68 -14.42
CA LEU A 228 11.54 -2.93 -14.94
C LEU A 228 12.84 -3.55 -14.41
N SER A 229 13.80 -3.76 -15.30
CA SER A 229 15.15 -4.23 -14.97
C SER A 229 16.21 -3.40 -15.69
N TYR A 230 17.47 -3.59 -15.33
CA TYR A 230 18.61 -3.05 -16.06
C TYR A 230 19.72 -4.10 -16.25
N ASN A 231 20.57 -3.90 -17.25
CA ASN A 231 21.67 -4.80 -17.58
C ASN A 231 23.05 -4.14 -17.38
N LYS A 232 24.13 -4.91 -17.60
CA LYS A 232 25.51 -4.43 -17.50
C LYS A 232 25.86 -3.29 -18.46
N GLU A 233 25.12 -3.16 -19.55
CA GLU A 233 25.26 -2.09 -20.55
C GLU A 233 24.52 -0.81 -20.14
N LYS A 234 23.98 -0.76 -18.91
CA LYS A 234 23.22 0.37 -18.36
C LYS A 234 21.94 0.65 -19.15
N LYS A 235 21.39 -0.36 -19.81
CA LYS A 235 20.12 -0.25 -20.53
C LYS A 235 18.98 -0.69 -19.63
N TRP A 236 17.90 0.07 -19.66
CA TRP A 236 16.64 -0.30 -19.02
C TRP A 236 15.89 -1.30 -19.90
N GLN A 237 15.26 -2.28 -19.28
CA GLN A 237 14.50 -3.31 -19.98
C GLN A 237 13.13 -3.47 -19.32
N LEU A 238 12.09 -3.40 -20.14
CA LEU A 238 10.74 -3.75 -19.73
C LEU A 238 10.55 -5.26 -19.91
N LEU A 239 10.18 -5.94 -18.83
CA LEU A 239 9.92 -7.36 -18.79
C LEU A 239 8.40 -7.58 -18.76
N CYS A 240 7.88 -8.24 -19.80
CA CYS A 240 6.49 -8.69 -19.93
C CYS A 240 6.51 -10.15 -20.39
N SER A 241 5.65 -11.00 -19.83
CA SER A 241 5.75 -12.46 -20.02
C SER A 241 5.52 -12.94 -21.46
N ASP A 242 4.84 -12.14 -22.28
CA ASP A 242 4.40 -12.53 -23.62
C ASP A 242 5.14 -11.80 -24.77
N GLU A 243 6.10 -10.92 -24.48
CA GLU A 243 6.78 -10.11 -25.51
C GLU A 243 8.31 -10.17 -25.42
N ASN A 244 8.96 -10.02 -26.59
CA ASN A 244 10.39 -9.81 -26.68
C ASN A 244 10.82 -8.61 -25.83
N ASN A 245 11.81 -8.80 -24.95
CA ASN A 245 12.43 -7.76 -24.13
C ASN A 245 12.88 -6.59 -25.01
N LYS A 246 12.18 -5.46 -24.95
CA LYS A 246 12.57 -4.22 -25.65
C LYS A 246 13.39 -3.36 -24.69
N GLU A 247 14.54 -2.93 -25.16
CA GLU A 247 15.49 -2.13 -24.37
C GLU A 247 15.27 -0.64 -24.60
N LEU A 248 15.38 0.17 -23.54
CA LEU A 248 15.67 1.59 -23.63
C LEU A 248 17.15 1.79 -23.31
N SER A 249 17.91 2.22 -24.32
CA SER A 249 19.29 2.65 -24.09
C SER A 249 19.31 3.96 -23.32
N SER A 250 20.14 4.02 -22.29
CA SER A 250 20.31 5.20 -21.44
C SER A 250 21.78 5.37 -21.07
N ASN A 251 22.23 6.62 -20.99
CA ASN A 251 23.63 6.97 -20.70
C ASN A 251 23.85 7.27 -19.21
N TRP A 252 23.10 6.65 -18.30
CA TRP A 252 23.25 6.92 -16.87
C TRP A 252 24.54 6.27 -16.33
N GLU A 253 25.11 6.89 -15.32
CA GLU A 253 26.30 6.39 -14.65
C GLU A 253 25.95 5.89 -13.24
N PRO A 254 26.36 4.65 -12.86
CA PRO A 254 26.15 4.16 -11.51
C PRO A 254 26.79 5.06 -10.46
N GLY A 255 26.11 5.23 -9.34
CA GLY A 255 26.59 6.02 -8.22
C GLY A 255 26.54 7.53 -8.43
N THR A 256 26.00 8.04 -9.54
CA THR A 256 26.02 9.49 -9.83
C THR A 256 24.65 10.16 -9.74
N GLU A 257 23.57 9.46 -10.06
CA GLU A 257 22.24 10.07 -10.17
C GLU A 257 21.11 9.17 -9.67
N ARG A 258 19.98 9.81 -9.35
CA ARG A 258 18.73 9.14 -8.96
C ARG A 258 17.79 9.18 -10.15
N HIS A 259 17.12 8.06 -10.41
CA HIS A 259 16.12 7.93 -11.47
C HIS A 259 14.72 7.84 -10.90
N VAL A 260 13.76 8.47 -11.55
CA VAL A 260 12.34 8.25 -11.26
C VAL A 260 11.84 7.16 -12.19
N VAL A 261 11.41 6.05 -11.60
CA VAL A 261 10.87 4.90 -12.33
C VAL A 261 9.38 4.76 -12.05
N ILE A 262 8.60 4.50 -13.10
CA ILE A 262 7.15 4.37 -13.03
C ILE A 262 6.75 3.09 -13.76
N LEU A 263 5.92 2.28 -13.12
CA LEU A 263 5.21 1.15 -13.73
C LEU A 263 3.72 1.41 -13.68
N ILE A 264 3.05 1.26 -14.81
CA ILE A 264 1.62 1.48 -14.94
C ILE A 264 0.97 0.21 -15.47
N ARG A 265 -0.15 -0.16 -14.84
CA ARG A 265 -1.12 -1.10 -15.39
C ARG A 265 -2.45 -0.41 -15.54
N ASN A 266 -3.03 -0.51 -16.73
CA ASN A 266 -4.38 -0.06 -17.05
C ASN A 266 -5.11 -1.20 -17.76
N GLY A 267 -5.84 -2.01 -17.00
CA GLY A 267 -6.41 -3.27 -17.47
C GLY A 267 -5.33 -4.24 -17.94
N ASN A 268 -5.33 -4.49 -19.25
CA ASN A 268 -4.35 -5.38 -19.91
C ASN A 268 -3.15 -4.59 -20.48
N GLN A 269 -3.21 -3.27 -20.49
CA GLN A 269 -2.11 -2.45 -20.97
C GLN A 269 -1.12 -2.22 -19.83
N THR A 270 0.15 -2.37 -20.15
CA THR A 270 1.24 -2.11 -19.21
C THR A 270 2.27 -1.19 -19.84
N SER A 271 2.86 -0.30 -19.06
CA SER A 271 3.88 0.62 -19.53
C SER A 271 4.87 0.97 -18.42
N ALA A 272 6.09 1.31 -18.82
CA ALA A 272 7.14 1.72 -17.91
C ALA A 272 7.78 3.03 -18.37
N TYR A 273 8.18 3.85 -17.41
CA TYR A 273 8.88 5.11 -17.66
C TYR A 273 10.10 5.23 -16.76
N VAL A 274 11.17 5.79 -17.31
CA VAL A 274 12.37 6.20 -16.58
C VAL A 274 12.63 7.67 -16.90
N ASP A 275 12.67 8.52 -15.89
CA ASP A 275 12.90 9.97 -16.02
C ASP A 275 11.98 10.64 -17.06
N GLY A 276 10.71 10.20 -17.07
CA GLY A 276 9.68 10.69 -17.99
C GLY A 276 9.74 10.13 -19.42
N LYS A 277 10.70 9.23 -19.72
CA LYS A 277 10.82 8.57 -21.03
C LYS A 277 10.23 7.17 -20.97
N THR A 278 9.48 6.77 -21.99
CA THR A 278 8.94 5.42 -22.12
C THR A 278 10.04 4.39 -22.30
N VAL A 279 9.94 3.27 -21.59
CA VAL A 279 10.77 2.07 -21.81
C VAL A 279 9.98 1.10 -22.67
N GLY A 280 10.52 0.73 -23.84
CA GLY A 280 9.80 -0.08 -24.83
C GLY A 280 8.91 0.76 -25.76
N ASN A 281 8.11 0.09 -26.61
CA ASN A 281 7.19 0.77 -27.54
C ASN A 281 5.83 1.05 -26.86
N GLN A 282 5.21 2.16 -27.24
CA GLN A 282 3.76 2.31 -27.12
C GLN A 282 3.05 1.20 -27.91
N PRO A 283 1.88 0.71 -27.44
CA PRO A 283 1.02 -0.16 -28.23
C PRO A 283 0.61 0.48 -29.56
#